data_AF-A0A927U886-F1
#
_entry.id   AF-A0A927U886-F1
#
_cell.length_a   1.000
_cell.length_b   1.000
_cell.length_c   1.000
_cell.angle_alpha   90.00
_cell.angle_beta   90.00
_cell.angle_gamma   90.00
#
_symmetry.space_group_name_H-M   'P 1'
#
loop_
_entity.id
_entity.type
_entity.pdbx_description
1 polymer ?
#
loop_
_entity_poly.entity_id
_entity_poly.type
_entity_poly.pdbx_seq_one_letter_code
_entity_poly.pdbx_strand_id
1 'polypeptide(L)'
;MFLLSRLVLLPIMATVLVSPNVNIDYEGSVSPYDGSPVEQEEITQVQFVKIPDGSTYDRNSHTFNYSVAGYDEPVISTVANGMIVTDSVSVTVPNDMEAVLYRDGEKLTGVDMAEIKDTGSYSLVAAGLESNKQVLSFDIVGSKTGKISSYTLPEGFTIQSVMIDGATQAPNYSRTVDLSKEGDYAITYRCTSTAVNYNLNVYIDHTPPEVEFEGLKGRVANGPVKITGMQDDYYVTVIFNNEEVKAPSNGELRTVGDYMVTVYDDAQNSVTKEFTIRMYLNMQGGIFVGLAIILIASAGTYMYVSRKRLRVR
;
A
#
# COMPACT_ATOMS: atom_id res chain seq x y z
N MET A 1 1.31 77.10 49.41
CA MET A 1 1.13 76.27 50.62
C MET A 1 -0.34 76.27 50.97
N PHE A 2 -1.11 75.29 50.49
CA PHE A 2 -2.39 74.81 51.03
C PHE A 2 -2.69 73.48 50.32
N LEU A 3 -2.54 72.39 51.07
CA LEU A 3 -3.05 71.06 50.72
C LEU A 3 -4.56 71.06 50.88
N LEU A 4 -5.29 70.43 49.97
CA LEU A 4 -6.52 69.73 50.33
C LEU A 4 -6.84 68.58 49.35
N SER A 5 -7.14 67.46 50.00
CA SER A 5 -7.43 66.10 49.55
C SER A 5 -8.56 66.00 48.51
N ARG A 6 -8.35 65.16 47.48
CA ARG A 6 -9.44 64.63 46.66
C ARG A 6 -9.90 63.28 47.23
N LEU A 7 -11.15 63.27 47.66
CA LEU A 7 -11.93 62.12 48.07
C LEU A 7 -12.23 61.24 46.84
N VAL A 8 -11.92 59.95 46.90
CA VAL A 8 -12.29 58.97 45.87
C VAL A 8 -13.65 58.39 46.26
N LEU A 9 -14.69 58.65 45.47
CA LEU A 9 -15.95 57.91 45.53
C LEU A 9 -15.80 56.60 44.75
N LEU A 10 -15.92 55.46 45.44
CA LEU A 10 -16.14 54.16 44.82
C LEU A 10 -17.67 53.95 44.63
N PRO A 11 -18.14 53.52 43.45
CA PRO A 11 -19.52 53.11 43.29
C PRO A 11 -19.76 51.78 44.01
N ILE A 12 -20.71 51.77 44.94
CA ILE A 12 -21.26 50.57 45.56
C ILE A 12 -22.13 49.88 44.49
N MET A 13 -21.65 48.77 43.92
CA MET A 13 -22.52 47.87 43.16
C MET A 13 -23.47 47.18 44.14
N ALA A 14 -24.76 47.46 44.02
CA ALA A 14 -25.81 46.68 44.66
C ALA A 14 -25.94 45.34 43.91
N THR A 15 -25.43 44.26 44.49
CA THR A 15 -25.76 42.90 44.06
C THR A 15 -27.22 42.62 44.44
N VAL A 16 -28.09 42.59 43.43
CA VAL A 16 -29.45 42.06 43.57
C VAL A 16 -29.30 40.55 43.77
N LEU A 17 -29.49 40.08 45.00
CA LEU A 17 -29.68 38.67 45.30
C LEU A 17 -31.06 38.26 44.76
N VAL A 18 -31.09 37.78 43.53
CA VAL A 18 -32.24 37.05 43.01
C VAL A 18 -32.18 35.66 43.63
N SER A 19 -33.05 35.37 44.59
CA SER A 19 -33.24 34.00 45.07
C SER A 19 -33.74 33.15 43.91
N PRO A 20 -33.05 32.07 43.51
CA PRO A 20 -33.57 31.16 42.50
C PRO A 20 -34.80 30.46 43.09
N ASN A 21 -35.96 30.63 42.44
CA ASN A 21 -37.13 29.82 42.71
C ASN A 21 -36.82 28.39 42.26
N VAL A 22 -36.36 27.55 43.19
CA VAL A 22 -36.18 26.12 42.94
C VAL A 22 -37.57 25.49 42.85
N ASN A 23 -37.88 24.90 41.70
CA ASN A 23 -39.09 24.11 41.52
C ASN A 23 -39.01 22.88 42.45
N ILE A 24 -40.01 22.73 43.33
CA ILE A 24 -40.06 21.65 44.34
C ILE A 24 -40.17 20.27 43.67
N ASP A 25 -40.60 20.23 42.40
CA ASP A 25 -40.72 19.02 41.60
C ASP A 25 -39.44 18.70 40.79
N TYR A 26 -38.30 19.32 41.09
CA TYR A 26 -37.01 19.02 40.43
C TYR A 26 -36.37 17.74 41.00
N GLU A 27 -36.32 16.67 40.20
CA GLU A 27 -35.74 15.37 40.59
C GLU A 27 -34.22 15.24 40.32
N GLY A 28 -33.56 16.30 39.84
CA GLY A 28 -32.14 16.28 39.50
C GLY A 28 -31.19 16.62 40.66
N SER A 29 -29.89 16.44 40.42
CA SER A 29 -28.87 16.86 41.40
C SER A 29 -28.85 18.40 41.53
N VAL A 30 -28.78 18.89 42.76
CA VAL A 30 -28.68 20.32 43.10
C VAL A 30 -27.33 20.62 43.74
N SER A 31 -26.83 21.83 43.51
CA SER A 31 -25.59 22.32 44.11
C SER A 31 -25.75 22.40 45.64
N PRO A 32 -24.80 21.85 46.41
CA PRO A 32 -24.88 21.85 47.87
C PRO A 32 -24.66 23.25 48.50
N TYR A 33 -24.24 24.25 47.72
CA TYR A 33 -23.88 25.58 48.21
C TYR A 33 -25.01 26.62 48.06
N ASP A 34 -25.81 26.52 47.01
CA ASP A 34 -26.84 27.50 46.64
C ASP A 34 -28.17 26.87 46.21
N GLY A 35 -28.27 25.53 46.19
CA GLY A 35 -29.51 24.82 45.88
C GLY A 35 -29.96 24.94 44.43
N SER A 36 -29.17 25.56 43.55
CA SER A 36 -29.48 25.62 42.13
C SER A 36 -29.36 24.21 41.52
N PRO A 37 -30.19 23.87 40.52
CA PRO A 37 -29.94 22.72 39.66
C PRO A 37 -28.46 22.68 39.24
N VAL A 38 -27.78 21.55 39.44
CA VAL A 38 -26.52 21.32 38.74
C VAL A 38 -26.93 21.09 37.30
N GLU A 39 -26.59 22.02 36.40
CA GLU A 39 -26.66 21.74 34.97
C GLU A 39 -25.78 20.51 34.74
N GLN A 40 -26.41 19.36 34.49
CA GLN A 40 -25.72 18.26 33.87
C GLN A 40 -25.34 18.79 32.50
N GLU A 41 -24.05 19.09 32.30
CA GLU A 41 -23.53 19.23 30.95
C GLU A 41 -23.88 17.92 30.23
N GLU A 42 -24.95 17.94 29.43
CA GLU A 42 -25.11 16.96 28.37
C GLU A 42 -23.83 17.06 27.57
N ILE A 43 -22.95 16.06 27.71
CA ILE A 43 -21.78 15.91 26.86
C ILE A 43 -22.35 15.63 25.48
N THR A 44 -22.66 16.69 24.72
CA THR A 44 -23.04 16.57 23.33
C THR A 44 -21.80 15.99 22.66
N GLN A 45 -21.83 14.70 22.32
CA GLN A 45 -20.74 14.09 21.60
C GLN A 45 -20.59 14.87 20.30
N VAL A 46 -19.51 15.64 20.18
CA VAL A 46 -19.24 16.44 19.00
C VAL A 46 -19.12 15.46 17.83
N GLN A 47 -20.09 15.48 16.92
CA GLN A 47 -20.15 14.57 15.76
C GLN A 47 -18.87 14.65 14.94
N PHE A 48 -18.35 15.87 14.74
CA PHE A 48 -17.21 16.16 13.90
C PHE A 48 -16.00 16.58 14.75
N VAL A 49 -14.90 15.84 14.65
CA VAL A 49 -13.68 16.08 15.42
C VAL A 49 -12.54 16.44 14.48
N LYS A 50 -11.91 17.61 14.68
CA LYS A 50 -10.73 18.00 13.88
C LYS A 50 -9.51 17.14 14.22
N ILE A 51 -8.81 16.70 13.18
CA ILE A 51 -7.58 15.92 13.26
C ILE A 51 -6.39 16.85 12.92
N PRO A 52 -5.21 16.65 13.53
CA PRO A 52 -4.03 17.49 13.26
C PRO A 52 -3.59 17.53 11.79
N ASP A 53 -3.86 16.49 11.00
CA ASP A 53 -3.58 16.45 9.55
C ASP A 53 -4.45 17.41 8.71
N GLY A 54 -5.35 18.16 9.36
CA GLY A 54 -6.27 19.09 8.73
C GLY A 54 -7.61 18.48 8.31
N SER A 55 -7.78 17.15 8.45
CA SER A 55 -9.05 16.47 8.21
C SER A 55 -10.02 16.62 9.38
N THR A 56 -11.26 16.19 9.16
CA THR A 56 -12.27 16.08 10.22
C THR A 56 -12.80 14.65 10.26
N TYR A 57 -12.87 14.07 11.45
CA TYR A 57 -13.44 12.73 11.67
C TYR A 57 -14.92 12.84 12.04
N ASP A 58 -15.79 12.12 11.32
CA ASP A 58 -17.20 11.95 11.66
C ASP A 58 -17.38 10.68 12.51
N ARG A 59 -17.84 10.88 13.75
CA ARG A 59 -18.05 9.79 14.72
C ARG A 59 -19.23 8.87 14.36
N ASN A 60 -20.20 9.34 13.59
CA ASN A 60 -21.39 8.57 13.24
C ASN A 60 -21.12 7.59 12.10
N SER A 61 -20.40 8.05 11.06
CA SER A 61 -20.02 7.22 9.91
C SER A 61 -18.66 6.54 10.07
N HIS A 62 -17.88 6.90 11.09
CA HIS A 62 -16.51 6.45 11.30
C HIS A 62 -15.56 6.77 10.13
N THR A 63 -15.74 7.92 9.48
CA THR A 63 -14.96 8.34 8.30
C THR A 63 -14.16 9.61 8.54
N PHE A 64 -13.12 9.78 7.72
CA PHE A 64 -12.29 10.99 7.63
C PHE A 64 -12.71 11.83 6.44
N ASN A 65 -12.92 13.12 6.67
CA ASN A 65 -13.39 14.09 5.70
C ASN A 65 -12.26 15.09 5.39
N TYR A 66 -11.85 15.17 4.13
CA TYR A 66 -10.77 16.01 3.64
C TYR A 66 -11.34 17.12 2.75
N SER A 67 -11.31 18.36 3.24
CA SER A 67 -11.75 19.52 2.47
C SER A 67 -10.77 19.87 1.35
N VAL A 68 -11.31 20.17 0.17
CA VAL A 68 -10.54 20.59 -1.02
C VAL A 68 -10.98 22.00 -1.39
N ALA A 69 -10.03 22.92 -1.55
CA ALA A 69 -10.34 24.30 -1.91
C ALA A 69 -11.05 24.36 -3.26
N GLY A 70 -12.22 24.99 -3.30
CA GLY A 70 -13.09 25.09 -4.49
C GLY A 70 -14.33 24.22 -4.46
N TYR A 71 -14.45 23.32 -3.47
CA TYR A 71 -15.58 22.41 -3.35
C TYR A 71 -16.21 22.53 -1.96
N ASP A 72 -17.53 22.43 -1.92
CA ASP A 72 -18.30 22.48 -0.68
C ASP A 72 -18.30 21.11 0.03
N GLU A 73 -18.35 20.02 -0.75
CA GLU A 73 -18.33 18.66 -0.23
C GLU A 73 -16.89 18.14 -0.07
N PRO A 74 -16.57 17.44 1.03
CA PRO A 74 -15.25 16.87 1.25
C PRO A 74 -15.06 15.54 0.51
N VAL A 75 -13.81 15.14 0.32
CA VAL A 75 -13.48 13.72 0.07
C VAL A 75 -13.66 12.95 1.37
N ILE A 76 -14.35 11.82 1.33
CA ILE A 76 -14.64 10.97 2.50
C ILE A 76 -13.84 9.67 2.38
N SER A 77 -13.18 9.22 3.46
CA SER A 77 -12.38 8.00 3.50
C SER A 77 -12.62 7.19 4.77
N THR A 78 -12.54 5.86 4.69
CA THR A 78 -12.54 5.00 5.89
C THR A 78 -11.19 5.00 6.62
N VAL A 79 -10.13 5.52 6.01
CA VAL A 79 -8.77 5.56 6.58
C VAL A 79 -8.22 6.99 6.68
N ALA A 80 -7.34 7.19 7.66
CA ALA A 80 -6.61 8.45 7.83
C ALA A 80 -5.47 8.57 6.82
N ASN A 81 -5.01 9.80 6.58
CA ASN A 81 -3.86 10.03 5.70
C ASN A 81 -2.57 9.46 6.29
N GLY A 82 -1.89 8.61 5.51
CA GLY A 82 -0.67 7.90 5.89
C GLY A 82 -0.91 6.59 6.65
N MET A 83 -2.15 6.09 6.70
CA MET A 83 -2.47 4.84 7.38
C MET A 83 -2.09 3.63 6.53
N ILE A 84 -1.55 2.59 7.17
CA ILE A 84 -1.34 1.26 6.56
C ILE A 84 -2.44 0.33 7.07
N VAL A 85 -3.10 -0.37 6.16
CA VAL A 85 -4.19 -1.31 6.46
C VAL A 85 -4.03 -2.63 5.72
N THR A 86 -4.67 -3.67 6.22
CA THR A 86 -4.78 -4.99 5.54
C THR A 86 -6.15 -5.21 4.90
N ASP A 87 -7.13 -4.40 5.28
CA ASP A 87 -8.52 -4.50 4.83
C ASP A 87 -8.79 -3.52 3.68
N SER A 88 -9.94 -3.68 3.02
CA SER A 88 -10.37 -2.79 1.95
C SER A 88 -10.63 -1.37 2.45
N VAL A 89 -10.32 -0.39 1.60
CA VAL A 89 -10.55 1.04 1.84
C VAL A 89 -11.69 1.54 0.97
N SER A 90 -12.55 2.38 1.54
CA SER A 90 -13.60 3.08 0.80
C SER A 90 -13.29 4.57 0.74
N VAL A 91 -13.39 5.14 -0.45
CA VAL A 91 -13.18 6.56 -0.71
C VAL A 91 -14.34 7.10 -1.54
N THR A 92 -14.99 8.15 -1.06
CA THR A 92 -16.03 8.87 -1.80
C THR A 92 -15.50 10.22 -2.23
N VAL A 93 -15.54 10.49 -3.54
CA VAL A 93 -15.19 11.78 -4.14
C VAL A 93 -16.49 12.44 -4.61
N PRO A 94 -16.73 13.73 -4.30
CA PRO A 94 -17.89 14.46 -4.81
C PRO A 94 -17.96 14.45 -6.34
N ASN A 95 -19.17 14.37 -6.90
CA ASN A 95 -19.38 14.22 -8.34
C ASN A 95 -18.89 15.42 -9.17
N ASP A 96 -18.84 16.60 -8.56
CA ASP A 96 -18.35 17.83 -9.16
C ASP A 96 -16.82 17.98 -9.06
N MET A 97 -16.14 17.10 -8.32
CA MET A 97 -14.70 17.14 -8.09
C MET A 97 -13.93 16.24 -9.04
N GLU A 98 -12.95 16.81 -9.75
CA GLU A 98 -12.00 16.03 -10.53
C GLU A 98 -10.91 15.47 -9.59
N ALA A 99 -10.86 14.14 -9.46
CA ALA A 99 -9.81 13.46 -8.70
C ALA A 99 -9.27 12.23 -9.45
N VAL A 100 -8.01 11.91 -9.19
CA VAL A 100 -7.30 10.77 -9.78
C VAL A 100 -6.66 9.96 -8.66
N LEU A 101 -6.96 8.67 -8.63
CA LEU A 101 -6.31 7.71 -7.74
C LEU A 101 -5.10 7.09 -8.46
N TYR A 102 -3.97 7.06 -7.76
CA TYR A 102 -2.75 6.39 -8.18
C TYR A 102 -2.49 5.19 -7.27
N ARG A 103 -1.95 4.10 -7.82
CA ARG A 103 -1.37 2.97 -7.08
C ARG A 103 0.06 2.77 -7.55
N ASP A 104 1.01 2.78 -6.62
CA ASP A 104 2.44 2.61 -6.89
C ASP A 104 2.98 3.59 -7.95
N GLY A 105 2.40 4.79 -8.00
CA GLY A 105 2.75 5.84 -8.98
C GLY A 105 2.02 5.76 -10.32
N GLU A 106 1.25 4.69 -10.57
CA GLU A 106 0.48 4.53 -11.80
C GLU A 106 -0.96 5.00 -11.62
N LYS A 107 -1.47 5.74 -12.61
CA LYS A 107 -2.86 6.22 -12.63
C LYS A 107 -3.81 5.04 -12.80
N LEU A 108 -4.79 4.94 -11.91
CA LEU A 108 -5.86 3.95 -12.04
C LEU A 108 -7.05 4.49 -12.83
N THR A 109 -7.74 3.60 -13.54
CA THR A 109 -8.96 3.90 -14.30
C THR A 109 -10.03 2.83 -14.04
N GLY A 110 -11.28 3.24 -13.85
CA GLY A 110 -12.40 2.30 -13.66
C GLY A 110 -12.36 1.52 -12.35
N VAL A 111 -11.71 2.07 -11.32
CA VAL A 111 -11.65 1.45 -9.98
C VAL A 111 -12.96 1.68 -9.24
N ASP A 112 -13.42 0.63 -8.56
CA ASP A 112 -14.48 0.75 -7.58
C ASP A 112 -13.94 1.42 -6.31
N MET A 113 -14.20 2.72 -6.19
CA MET A 113 -13.74 3.52 -5.05
C MET A 113 -14.44 3.13 -3.74
N ALA A 114 -15.55 2.39 -3.79
CA ALA A 114 -16.24 1.94 -2.60
C ALA A 114 -15.51 0.76 -1.91
N GLU A 115 -14.72 -0.02 -2.66
CA GLU A 115 -14.04 -1.24 -2.20
C GLU A 115 -12.65 -1.40 -2.84
N ILE A 116 -11.72 -0.52 -2.47
CA ILE A 116 -10.32 -0.60 -2.90
C ILE A 116 -9.63 -1.69 -2.06
N LYS A 117 -9.23 -2.81 -2.66
CA LYS A 117 -8.69 -3.98 -1.94
C LYS A 117 -7.33 -4.48 -2.40
N ASP A 118 -6.90 -4.09 -3.59
CA ASP A 118 -5.62 -4.58 -4.12
C ASP A 118 -4.46 -3.99 -3.30
N THR A 119 -3.42 -4.79 -3.07
CA THR A 119 -2.24 -4.29 -2.36
C THR A 119 -1.50 -3.21 -3.16
N GLY A 120 -0.90 -2.25 -2.48
CA GLY A 120 -0.12 -1.17 -3.08
C GLY A 120 -0.15 0.12 -2.26
N SER A 121 0.66 1.08 -2.67
CA SER A 121 0.70 2.44 -2.11
C SER A 121 -0.21 3.36 -2.90
N TYR A 122 -1.23 3.90 -2.24
CA TYR A 122 -2.26 4.72 -2.87
C TYR A 122 -2.05 6.20 -2.63
N SER A 123 -2.37 7.01 -3.63
CA SER A 123 -2.41 8.47 -3.53
C SER A 123 -3.57 9.02 -4.32
N LEU A 124 -4.48 9.73 -3.65
CA LEU A 124 -5.58 10.45 -4.29
C LEU A 124 -5.17 11.91 -4.48
N VAL A 125 -5.20 12.36 -5.72
CA VAL A 125 -4.91 13.74 -6.11
C VAL A 125 -6.19 14.38 -6.63
N ALA A 126 -6.65 15.45 -5.98
CA ALA A 126 -7.81 16.23 -6.41
C ALA A 126 -7.37 17.55 -7.05
N ALA A 127 -8.08 17.99 -8.08
CA ALA A 127 -7.87 19.29 -8.72
C ALA A 127 -8.48 20.40 -7.85
N GLY A 128 -7.65 21.20 -7.18
CA GLY A 128 -8.09 22.37 -6.41
C GLY A 128 -8.12 23.66 -7.23
N LEU A 129 -8.61 24.76 -6.63
CA LEU A 129 -8.68 26.08 -7.30
C LEU A 129 -7.35 26.60 -7.83
N GLU A 130 -6.27 26.43 -7.07
CA GLU A 130 -4.95 27.00 -7.40
C GLU A 130 -3.98 25.96 -7.95
N SER A 131 -4.05 24.74 -7.43
CA SER A 131 -3.22 23.62 -7.85
C SER A 131 -3.86 22.29 -7.50
N ASN A 132 -3.42 21.24 -8.19
CA ASN A 132 -3.71 19.87 -7.77
C ASN A 132 -3.07 19.61 -6.40
N LYS A 133 -3.77 18.87 -5.54
CA LYS A 133 -3.31 18.54 -4.18
C LYS A 133 -3.49 17.05 -3.94
N GLN A 134 -2.46 16.41 -3.39
CA GLN A 134 -2.63 15.09 -2.78
C GLN A 134 -3.45 15.26 -1.50
N VAL A 135 -4.67 14.74 -1.51
CA VAL A 135 -5.64 14.90 -0.42
C VAL A 135 -5.58 13.74 0.57
N LEU A 136 -5.19 12.56 0.09
CA LEU A 136 -5.15 11.33 0.87
C LEU A 136 -4.06 10.42 0.30
N SER A 137 -3.30 9.77 1.18
CA SER A 137 -2.45 8.62 0.88
C SER A 137 -2.66 7.54 1.93
N PHE A 138 -2.55 6.28 1.53
CA PHE A 138 -2.63 5.11 2.40
C PHE A 138 -2.00 3.92 1.70
N ASP A 139 -1.61 2.91 2.47
CA ASP A 139 -1.10 1.64 1.92
C ASP A 139 -2.06 0.51 2.26
N ILE A 140 -2.35 -0.34 1.27
CA ILE A 140 -3.00 -1.63 1.50
C ILE A 140 -1.93 -2.71 1.36
N VAL A 141 -1.72 -3.49 2.40
CA VAL A 141 -0.78 -4.61 2.41
C VAL A 141 -1.51 -5.93 2.63
N GLY A 142 -0.91 -7.04 2.18
CA GLY A 142 -1.41 -8.36 2.54
C GLY A 142 -1.25 -8.61 4.04
N SER A 143 -1.98 -9.59 4.58
CA SER A 143 -1.77 -10.08 5.95
C SER A 143 -0.36 -10.64 6.15
N LYS A 144 0.30 -11.05 5.06
CA LYS A 144 1.73 -11.35 4.95
C LYS A 144 2.36 -10.41 3.93
N THR A 145 3.47 -9.76 4.24
CA THR A 145 4.12 -8.81 3.32
C THR A 145 5.60 -8.62 3.61
N GLY A 146 6.39 -8.46 2.54
CA GLY A 146 7.79 -8.03 2.61
C GLY A 146 8.03 -6.58 2.17
N LYS A 147 6.96 -5.86 1.82
CA LYS A 147 7.06 -4.53 1.19
C LYS A 147 7.27 -3.37 2.19
N ILE A 148 7.04 -3.57 3.49
CA ILE A 148 7.13 -2.52 4.51
C ILE A 148 8.21 -2.84 5.53
N SER A 149 9.12 -1.89 5.78
CA SER A 149 10.20 -2.02 6.76
C SER A 149 10.05 -1.06 7.94
N SER A 150 9.06 -0.16 7.88
CA SER A 150 8.71 0.72 8.98
C SER A 150 7.27 1.19 8.81
N TYR A 151 6.61 1.54 9.90
CA TYR A 151 5.30 2.18 9.87
C TYR A 151 5.32 3.45 10.72
N THR A 152 5.23 4.61 10.07
CA THR A 152 5.02 5.88 10.74
C THR A 152 3.52 6.18 10.82
N LEU A 153 2.99 6.28 12.03
CA LEU A 153 1.57 6.53 12.25
C LEU A 153 1.12 7.87 11.64
N PRO A 154 -0.15 7.97 11.20
CA PRO A 154 -0.77 9.22 10.78
C PRO A 154 -0.61 10.36 11.80
N GLU A 155 -0.73 11.61 11.33
CA GLU A 155 -0.63 12.76 12.22
C GLU A 155 -1.79 12.80 13.23
N GLY A 156 -1.49 13.06 14.50
CA GLY A 156 -2.47 13.00 15.58
C GLY A 156 -2.77 11.60 16.11
N PHE A 157 -1.96 10.60 15.75
CA PHE A 157 -2.05 9.24 16.30
C PHE A 157 -0.85 8.91 17.18
N THR A 158 -1.09 8.02 18.15
CA THR A 158 -0.10 7.59 19.14
C THR A 158 -0.13 6.08 19.31
N ILE A 159 1.06 5.46 19.39
CA ILE A 159 1.19 4.02 19.65
C ILE A 159 0.67 3.73 21.06
N GLN A 160 -0.19 2.74 21.20
CA GLN A 160 -0.64 2.23 22.51
C GLN A 160 0.12 0.97 22.90
N SER A 161 0.30 0.04 21.95
CA SER A 161 1.08 -1.18 22.16
C SER A 161 1.61 -1.73 20.84
N VAL A 162 2.77 -2.39 20.92
CA VAL A 162 3.33 -3.19 19.84
C VAL A 162 3.63 -4.57 20.41
N MET A 163 3.15 -5.61 19.75
CA MET A 163 3.51 -7.00 20.05
C MET A 163 4.22 -7.58 18.83
N ILE A 164 5.30 -8.32 19.06
CA ILE A 164 6.07 -9.04 18.04
C ILE A 164 6.13 -10.50 18.50
N ASP A 165 5.66 -11.42 17.67
CA ASP A 165 5.57 -12.86 17.97
C ASP A 165 4.88 -13.15 19.32
N GLY A 166 3.83 -12.38 19.62
CA GLY A 166 3.07 -12.46 20.86
C GLY A 166 3.75 -11.83 22.09
N ALA A 167 4.97 -11.31 21.97
CA ALA A 167 5.67 -10.63 23.05
C ALA A 167 5.46 -9.10 22.99
N THR A 168 4.92 -8.53 24.07
CA THR A 168 4.77 -7.08 24.22
C THR A 168 6.13 -6.39 24.24
N GLN A 169 6.30 -5.43 23.33
CA GLN A 169 7.50 -4.61 23.27
C GLN A 169 7.43 -3.50 24.32
N ALA A 170 8.60 -3.02 24.76
CA ALA A 170 8.66 -1.87 25.66
C ALA A 170 7.98 -0.65 25.00
N PRO A 171 7.33 0.24 25.79
CA PRO A 171 6.70 1.43 25.25
C PRO A 171 7.71 2.25 24.44
N ASN A 172 7.42 2.43 23.16
CA ASN A 172 8.16 3.33 22.29
C ASN A 172 7.34 4.63 22.14
N TYR A 173 7.91 5.75 22.56
CA TYR A 173 7.28 7.07 22.42
C TYR A 173 7.49 7.69 21.02
N SER A 174 8.08 6.94 20.08
CA SER A 174 8.11 7.32 18.67
C SER A 174 6.71 7.24 18.06
N ARG A 175 6.54 7.90 16.91
CA ARG A 175 5.39 7.67 16.01
C ARG A 175 5.68 6.56 14.99
N THR A 176 6.82 5.89 15.09
CA THR A 176 7.33 4.97 14.07
C THR A 176 7.65 3.61 14.68
N VAL A 177 7.03 2.57 14.13
CA VAL A 177 7.35 1.17 14.43
C VAL A 177 8.37 0.68 13.41
N ASP A 178 9.44 0.05 13.89
CA ASP A 178 10.42 -0.63 13.06
C ASP A 178 9.87 -2.00 12.68
N LEU A 179 9.77 -2.26 11.37
CA LEU A 179 9.30 -3.53 10.80
C LEU A 179 10.43 -4.24 10.05
N SER A 180 11.69 -3.86 10.24
CA SER A 180 12.83 -4.46 9.52
C SER A 180 13.12 -5.91 9.88
N LYS A 181 12.54 -6.40 10.98
CA LYS A 181 12.66 -7.79 11.41
C LYS A 181 11.40 -8.55 11.04
N GLU A 182 11.59 -9.77 10.57
CA GLU A 182 10.51 -10.70 10.30
C GLU A 182 9.79 -11.10 11.60
N GLY A 183 8.50 -11.43 11.47
CA GLY A 183 7.67 -11.88 12.58
C GLY A 183 6.21 -11.42 12.49
N ASP A 184 5.41 -11.85 13.46
CA ASP A 184 4.00 -11.48 13.61
C ASP A 184 3.86 -10.16 14.41
N TYR A 185 3.45 -9.08 13.73
CA TYR A 185 3.24 -7.78 14.36
C TYR A 185 1.76 -7.53 14.65
N ALA A 186 1.47 -7.12 15.88
CA ALA A 186 0.19 -6.53 16.27
C ALA A 186 0.42 -5.13 16.86
N ILE A 187 0.03 -4.11 16.10
CA ILE A 187 0.24 -2.70 16.44
C ILE A 187 -1.11 -2.07 16.75
N THR A 188 -1.32 -1.68 18.01
CA THR A 188 -2.51 -0.92 18.43
C THR A 188 -2.11 0.53 18.60
N TYR A 189 -2.89 1.43 18.00
CA TYR A 189 -2.64 2.86 18.02
C TYR A 189 -3.95 3.64 18.12
N ARG A 190 -3.88 4.85 18.68
CA ARG A 190 -5.05 5.64 19.02
C ARG A 190 -4.95 7.03 18.44
N CYS A 191 -6.03 7.51 17.84
CA CYS A 191 -6.17 8.91 17.46
C CYS A 191 -6.38 9.76 18.72
N THR A 192 -5.49 10.73 18.95
CA THR A 192 -5.49 11.56 20.16
C THR A 192 -6.74 12.44 20.24
N SER A 193 -7.22 12.96 19.11
CA SER A 193 -8.41 13.83 19.09
C SER A 193 -9.72 13.07 19.28
N THR A 194 -9.86 11.90 18.66
CA THR A 194 -11.14 11.16 18.66
C THR A 194 -11.23 10.11 19.76
N ALA A 195 -10.08 9.74 20.34
CA ALA A 195 -9.92 8.65 21.29
C ALA A 195 -10.23 7.25 20.71
N VAL A 196 -10.38 7.12 19.39
CA VAL A 196 -10.64 5.84 18.68
C VAL A 196 -9.34 5.04 18.53
N ASN A 197 -9.43 3.72 18.77
CA ASN A 197 -8.32 2.78 18.61
C ASN A 197 -8.38 2.09 17.24
N TYR A 198 -7.21 1.84 16.68
CA TYR A 198 -6.97 1.17 15.41
C TYR A 198 -5.95 0.06 15.63
N ASN A 199 -6.00 -0.97 14.79
CA ASN A 199 -5.07 -2.10 14.85
C ASN A 199 -4.51 -2.38 13.46
N LEU A 200 -3.23 -2.71 13.40
CA LEU A 200 -2.59 -3.32 12.24
C LEU A 200 -2.01 -4.66 12.68
N ASN A 201 -2.51 -5.74 12.08
CA ASN A 201 -2.00 -7.09 12.28
C ASN A 201 -1.38 -7.57 10.97
N VAL A 202 -0.08 -7.85 10.97
CA VAL A 202 0.65 -8.18 9.75
C VAL A 202 1.83 -9.08 10.07
N TYR A 203 2.04 -10.10 9.25
CA TYR A 203 3.27 -10.89 9.25
C TYR A 203 4.28 -10.27 8.30
N ILE A 204 5.46 -9.93 8.82
CA ILE A 204 6.55 -9.39 8.03
C ILE A 204 7.50 -10.51 7.63
N ASP A 205 7.77 -10.60 6.33
CA ASP A 205 8.71 -11.56 5.73
C ASP A 205 9.53 -10.83 4.67
N HIS A 206 10.83 -10.66 4.90
CA HIS A 206 11.71 -9.98 3.96
C HIS A 206 12.58 -10.93 3.16
N THR A 207 12.40 -12.25 3.34
CA THR A 207 13.23 -13.28 2.72
C THR A 207 12.78 -13.50 1.28
N PRO A 208 13.61 -13.18 0.27
CA PRO A 208 13.24 -13.41 -1.12
C PRO A 208 13.15 -14.91 -1.46
N PRO A 209 12.40 -15.27 -2.51
CA PRO A 209 12.33 -16.65 -3.01
C PRO A 209 13.72 -17.26 -3.29
N GLU A 210 13.97 -18.46 -2.79
CA GLU A 210 15.20 -19.21 -3.08
C GLU A 210 15.02 -20.08 -4.32
N VAL A 211 15.30 -19.52 -5.50
CA VAL A 211 15.19 -20.21 -6.80
C VAL A 211 16.50 -20.20 -7.57
N GLU A 212 16.73 -21.25 -8.35
CA GLU A 212 17.87 -21.36 -9.25
C GLU A 212 17.43 -21.40 -10.72
N PHE A 213 18.29 -20.87 -11.59
CA PHE A 213 18.09 -20.86 -13.04
C PHE A 213 19.18 -21.70 -13.71
N GLU A 214 18.90 -22.99 -13.87
CA GLU A 214 19.81 -23.96 -14.48
C GLU A 214 19.95 -23.71 -15.99
N GLY A 215 21.16 -23.93 -16.54
CA GLY A 215 21.45 -23.73 -17.96
C GLY A 215 22.01 -22.34 -18.31
N LEU A 216 22.06 -21.43 -17.33
CA LEU A 216 22.68 -20.12 -17.48
C LEU A 216 24.21 -20.17 -17.32
N LYS A 217 24.91 -19.44 -18.19
CA LYS A 217 26.30 -19.03 -18.02
C LYS A 217 26.33 -17.49 -17.99
N GLY A 218 26.21 -16.93 -16.80
CA GLY A 218 25.98 -15.48 -16.63
C GLY A 218 24.58 -15.11 -17.11
N ARG A 219 24.48 -14.23 -18.11
CA ARG A 219 23.21 -13.77 -18.71
C ARG A 219 22.83 -14.50 -20.01
N VAL A 220 23.52 -15.60 -20.34
CA VAL A 220 23.31 -16.30 -21.61
C VAL A 220 23.08 -17.79 -21.36
N ALA A 221 22.11 -18.37 -22.06
CA ALA A 221 21.93 -19.80 -22.17
C ALA A 221 22.19 -20.27 -23.62
N ASN A 222 22.88 -21.39 -23.78
CA ASN A 222 22.99 -22.09 -25.07
C ASN A 222 22.12 -23.34 -25.03
N GLY A 223 20.87 -23.18 -24.62
CA GLY A 223 20.02 -24.28 -24.21
C GLY A 223 18.76 -23.80 -23.49
N PRO A 224 17.83 -24.72 -23.19
CA PRO A 224 16.74 -24.42 -22.27
C PRO A 224 17.26 -23.94 -20.92
N VAL A 225 16.50 -23.05 -20.29
CA VAL A 225 16.71 -22.62 -18.91
C VAL A 225 15.59 -23.20 -18.07
N LYS A 226 15.94 -23.87 -16.97
CA LYS A 226 14.98 -24.46 -16.04
C LYS A 226 15.01 -23.71 -14.72
N ILE A 227 13.82 -23.36 -14.23
CA ILE A 227 13.64 -22.79 -12.89
C ILE A 227 13.49 -23.94 -11.91
N THR A 228 14.34 -23.99 -10.89
CA THR A 228 14.31 -25.00 -9.81
C THR A 228 14.19 -24.30 -8.45
N GLY A 229 13.79 -25.04 -7.41
CA GLY A 229 13.52 -24.46 -6.09
C GLY A 229 12.13 -23.84 -5.93
N MET A 230 11.22 -24.06 -6.90
CA MET A 230 9.83 -23.59 -6.79
C MET A 230 9.10 -24.24 -5.61
N GLN A 231 8.44 -23.41 -4.80
CA GLN A 231 7.53 -23.82 -3.75
C GLN A 231 6.07 -23.62 -4.21
N ASP A 232 5.10 -24.21 -3.49
CA ASP A 232 3.69 -24.21 -3.89
C ASP A 232 3.05 -22.81 -3.81
N ASP A 233 3.58 -21.95 -2.96
CA ASP A 233 3.16 -20.57 -2.71
C ASP A 233 3.88 -19.56 -3.62
N TYR A 234 4.84 -20.00 -4.42
CA TYR A 234 5.55 -19.15 -5.36
C TYR A 234 4.77 -19.01 -6.68
N TYR A 235 4.84 -17.83 -7.28
CA TYR A 235 4.32 -17.59 -8.63
C TYR A 235 5.35 -16.92 -9.52
N VAL A 236 5.22 -17.12 -10.83
CA VAL A 236 6.21 -16.66 -11.82
C VAL A 236 5.55 -15.78 -12.87
N THR A 237 6.15 -14.63 -13.12
CA THR A 237 5.85 -13.77 -14.27
C THR A 237 7.02 -13.83 -15.24
N VAL A 238 6.72 -13.80 -16.54
CA VAL A 238 7.73 -13.88 -17.60
C VAL A 238 7.45 -12.81 -18.63
N ILE A 239 8.44 -11.96 -18.89
CA ILE A 239 8.45 -11.06 -20.04
C ILE A 239 9.42 -11.64 -21.07
N PHE A 240 8.91 -11.95 -22.25
CA PHE A 240 9.65 -12.49 -23.39
C PHE A 240 9.65 -11.47 -24.53
N ASN A 241 10.82 -11.02 -24.97
CA ASN A 241 10.96 -9.98 -25.99
C ASN A 241 10.04 -8.75 -25.74
N ASN A 242 9.98 -8.28 -24.50
CA ASN A 242 9.16 -7.16 -24.03
C ASN A 242 7.64 -7.41 -24.00
N GLU A 243 7.18 -8.65 -24.15
CA GLU A 243 5.77 -9.02 -24.00
C GLU A 243 5.58 -9.96 -22.82
N GLU A 244 4.56 -9.73 -22.00
CA GLU A 244 4.21 -10.65 -20.92
C GLU A 244 3.66 -11.95 -21.51
N VAL A 245 4.24 -13.07 -21.07
CA VAL A 245 3.85 -14.41 -21.50
C VAL A 245 3.58 -15.29 -20.30
N LYS A 246 2.65 -16.23 -20.46
CA LYS A 246 2.36 -17.21 -19.40
C LYS A 246 3.59 -18.08 -19.15
N ALA A 247 3.97 -18.22 -17.88
CA ALA A 247 5.04 -19.14 -17.48
C ALA A 247 4.70 -20.58 -17.89
N PRO A 248 5.66 -21.33 -18.47
CA PRO A 248 5.44 -22.72 -18.84
C PRO A 248 5.24 -23.58 -17.59
N SER A 249 4.27 -24.50 -17.62
CA SER A 249 3.89 -25.32 -16.46
C SER A 249 4.99 -26.26 -15.95
N ASN A 250 5.96 -26.60 -16.79
CA ASN A 250 7.11 -27.41 -16.43
C ASN A 250 8.32 -26.57 -15.95
N GLY A 251 8.18 -25.24 -15.86
CA GLY A 251 9.24 -24.33 -15.42
C GLY A 251 10.42 -24.22 -16.40
N GLU A 252 10.26 -24.66 -17.65
CA GLU A 252 11.36 -24.73 -18.62
C GLU A 252 11.16 -23.76 -19.80
N LEU A 253 12.08 -22.81 -19.95
CA LEU A 253 12.10 -21.80 -20.98
C LEU A 253 13.02 -22.26 -22.12
N ARG A 254 12.48 -22.38 -23.34
CA ARG A 254 13.15 -23.03 -24.48
C ARG A 254 13.35 -22.13 -25.69
N THR A 255 12.50 -21.13 -25.85
CA THR A 255 12.48 -20.30 -27.06
C THR A 255 13.68 -19.37 -27.08
N VAL A 256 14.30 -19.20 -28.25
CA VAL A 256 15.41 -18.26 -28.42
C VAL A 256 14.88 -16.83 -28.32
N GLY A 257 15.54 -16.00 -27.52
CA GLY A 257 15.15 -14.60 -27.30
C GLY A 257 15.53 -14.10 -25.91
N ASP A 258 15.06 -12.89 -25.61
CA ASP A 258 15.34 -12.19 -24.36
C ASP A 258 14.23 -12.44 -23.33
N TYR A 259 14.64 -12.73 -22.10
CA TYR A 259 13.76 -13.03 -20.98
C TYR A 259 14.05 -12.12 -19.80
N MET A 260 12.98 -11.67 -19.15
CA MET A 260 12.97 -11.18 -17.78
C MET A 260 11.96 -12.02 -17.00
N VAL A 261 12.47 -12.84 -16.08
CA VAL A 261 11.66 -13.74 -15.26
C VAL A 261 11.67 -13.24 -13.83
N THR A 262 10.50 -13.02 -13.25
CA THR A 262 10.36 -12.64 -11.85
C THR A 262 9.56 -13.69 -11.11
N VAL A 263 10.19 -14.27 -10.07
CA VAL A 263 9.55 -15.19 -9.15
C VAL A 263 9.18 -14.43 -7.89
N TYR A 264 7.97 -14.61 -7.41
CA TYR A 264 7.42 -14.00 -6.21
C TYR A 264 7.03 -15.08 -5.18
N ASP A 265 7.15 -14.77 -3.90
CA ASP A 265 6.57 -15.57 -2.80
C ASP A 265 5.18 -15.04 -2.38
N ASP A 266 4.61 -15.65 -1.35
CA ASP A 266 3.34 -15.24 -0.75
C ASP A 266 3.40 -13.88 -0.02
N ALA A 267 4.58 -13.47 0.44
CA ALA A 267 4.85 -12.16 1.03
C ALA A 267 5.12 -11.06 -0.01
N GLN A 268 5.08 -11.39 -1.30
CA GLN A 268 5.39 -10.49 -2.42
C GLN A 268 6.86 -10.03 -2.48
N ASN A 269 7.79 -10.72 -1.80
CA ASN A 269 9.20 -10.60 -2.13
C ASN A 269 9.45 -11.21 -3.50
N SER A 270 10.53 -10.80 -4.17
CA SER A 270 10.80 -11.30 -5.51
C SER A 270 12.28 -11.43 -5.84
N VAL A 271 12.55 -12.35 -6.77
CA VAL A 271 13.85 -12.49 -7.45
C VAL A 271 13.61 -12.34 -8.95
N THR A 272 14.30 -11.37 -9.56
CA THR A 272 14.24 -11.13 -11.01
C THR A 272 15.52 -11.62 -11.68
N LYS A 273 15.38 -12.34 -12.79
CA LYS A 273 16.49 -12.78 -13.64
C LYS A 273 16.30 -12.37 -15.09
N GLU A 274 17.28 -11.64 -15.60
CA GLU A 274 17.38 -11.27 -17.01
C GLU A 274 18.41 -12.14 -17.73
N PHE A 275 18.03 -12.76 -18.84
CA PHE A 275 18.93 -13.56 -19.66
C PHE A 275 18.44 -13.72 -21.11
N THR A 276 19.36 -14.10 -22.01
CA THR A 276 19.05 -14.43 -23.40
C THR A 276 19.28 -15.92 -23.65
N ILE A 277 18.27 -16.61 -24.19
CA ILE A 277 18.46 -17.95 -24.74
C ILE A 277 18.93 -17.80 -26.18
N ARG A 278 20.12 -18.31 -26.48
CA ARG A 278 20.68 -18.33 -27.83
C ARG A 278 20.43 -19.67 -28.51
N MET A 279 20.41 -19.64 -29.83
CA MET A 279 20.37 -20.86 -30.63
C MET A 279 21.57 -21.74 -30.30
N TYR A 280 21.30 -22.98 -29.91
CA TYR A 280 22.33 -23.99 -29.72
C TYR A 280 22.09 -25.12 -30.71
N LEU A 281 23.04 -25.32 -31.62
CA LEU A 281 23.09 -26.51 -32.45
C LEU A 281 23.69 -27.62 -31.59
N ASN A 282 22.85 -28.57 -31.19
CA ASN A 282 23.32 -29.84 -30.64
C ASN A 282 24.28 -30.47 -31.68
N MET A 283 25.42 -31.00 -31.22
CA MET A 283 26.47 -31.56 -32.09
C MET A 283 25.97 -32.72 -32.98
N GLN A 284 24.99 -33.50 -32.54
CA GLN A 284 24.27 -34.49 -33.36
C GLN A 284 23.45 -33.82 -34.47
N GLY A 285 22.76 -32.70 -34.18
CA GLY A 285 22.06 -31.89 -35.20
C GLY A 285 23.03 -31.35 -36.26
N GLY A 286 24.20 -30.87 -35.84
CA GLY A 286 25.28 -30.49 -36.75
C GLY A 286 25.80 -31.67 -37.59
N ILE A 287 25.92 -32.87 -37.01
CA ILE A 287 26.29 -34.09 -37.73
C ILE A 287 25.24 -34.45 -38.77
N PHE A 288 23.94 -34.36 -38.46
CA PHE A 288 22.89 -34.64 -39.45
C PHE A 288 22.91 -33.65 -40.62
N VAL A 289 23.07 -32.36 -40.34
CA VAL A 289 23.23 -31.34 -41.40
C VAL A 289 24.48 -31.62 -42.24
N GLY A 290 25.60 -31.95 -41.59
CA GLY A 290 26.84 -32.32 -42.27
C GLY A 290 26.69 -33.56 -43.16
N LEU A 291 26.05 -34.62 -42.63
CA LEU A 291 25.76 -35.85 -43.37
C LEU A 291 24.86 -35.57 -44.59
N ALA A 292 23.84 -34.72 -44.44
CA ALA A 292 22.97 -34.33 -45.55
C ALA A 292 23.75 -33.61 -46.67
N ILE A 293 24.64 -32.69 -46.32
CA ILE A 293 25.51 -31.99 -47.29
C ILE A 293 26.42 -32.98 -48.03
N ILE A 294 27.04 -33.92 -47.30
CA ILE A 294 27.90 -34.96 -47.89
C ILE A 294 27.11 -35.85 -48.85
N LEU A 295 25.87 -36.23 -48.50
CA LEU A 295 25.00 -37.07 -49.33
C LEU A 295 24.60 -36.35 -50.63
N ILE A 296 24.27 -35.06 -50.55
CA ILE A 296 23.96 -34.24 -51.73
C ILE A 296 25.20 -34.10 -52.63
N ALA A 297 26.37 -33.80 -52.04
CA ALA A 297 27.61 -33.65 -52.80
C ALA A 297 28.00 -34.96 -53.49
N SER A 298 27.91 -36.10 -52.81
CA SER A 298 28.22 -37.41 -53.38
C SER A 298 27.24 -37.82 -54.49
N ALA A 299 25.95 -37.58 -54.34
CA ALA A 299 24.96 -37.78 -55.40
C ALA A 299 25.22 -36.89 -56.62
N GLY A 300 25.52 -35.60 -56.41
CA GLY A 300 25.87 -34.66 -57.47
C GLY A 300 27.14 -35.05 -58.23
N THR A 301 28.18 -35.49 -57.49
CA THR A 301 29.43 -35.97 -58.08
C THR A 301 29.21 -37.24 -58.90
N TYR A 302 28.42 -38.19 -58.37
CA TYR A 302 28.03 -39.40 -59.09
C TYR A 302 27.27 -39.08 -60.38
N MET A 303 26.27 -38.21 -60.33
CA MET A 303 25.52 -37.76 -61.52
C MET A 303 26.42 -37.08 -62.55
N TYR A 304 27.38 -36.26 -62.11
CA TYR A 304 28.33 -35.60 -63.00
C TYR A 304 29.25 -36.61 -63.72
N VAL A 305 29.79 -37.58 -62.98
CA VAL A 305 30.66 -38.62 -63.54
C VAL A 305 29.89 -39.57 -64.46
N SER A 306 28.68 -39.98 -64.08
CA SER A 306 27.84 -40.85 -64.91
C SER A 306 27.46 -40.18 -66.23
N ARG A 307 27.11 -38.88 -66.23
CA ARG A 307 26.88 -38.11 -67.46
C ARG A 307 28.10 -38.08 -68.38
N LYS A 308 29.32 -37.97 -67.84
CA LYS A 308 30.54 -37.98 -68.66
C LYS A 308 30.86 -39.35 -69.26
N ARG A 309 30.47 -40.44 -68.60
CA ARG A 309 30.65 -41.81 -69.11
C ARG A 309 29.58 -42.22 -70.13
N LEU A 310 28.42 -41.58 -70.13
CA LEU A 310 27.35 -41.76 -71.11
C LEU A 310 27.60 -41.02 -72.44
N ARG A 311 28.84 -40.85 -72.87
CA ARG A 311 29.13 -40.50 -74.27
C ARG A 311 28.81 -41.72 -75.14
N VAL A 312 27.62 -41.68 -75.72
CA VAL A 312 27.10 -42.60 -76.74
C VAL A 312 28.16 -42.79 -77.83
N ARG A 313 28.51 -44.06 -78.08
CA ARG A 313 29.17 -44.52 -79.31
C ARG A 313 28.15 -44.61 -80.43
#